data_AF-N1UN85-F1
#
_entry.id   AF-N1UN85-F1
#
_cell.length_a   1.000
_cell.length_b   1.000
_cell.length_c   1.000
_cell.angle_alpha   90.00
_cell.angle_beta   90.00
_cell.angle_gamma   90.00
#
_symmetry.space_group_name_H-M   'P 1'
#
loop_
_entity.id
_entity.type
_entity.pdbx_description
1 polymer ?
#
loop_
_entity_poly.entity_id
_entity_poly.type
_entity_poly.pdbx_seq_one_letter_code
_entity_poly.pdbx_strand_id
1 'polypeptide(L)'
;MSALVQKVPKRLGELLGPEGTVEFVDFLNRAFGDNNSTAIDIVTDRFERRLLEEGSKLRSEISELKAEFRFEFSKFRSEFTDLKTEFTDLKTEFTDLRTEFTDLKTEFTDLRTEFTDLRTEFTNLKTEFANLKTDFADHRADIKSEVVEIHKSISLQTKWILGVVIGTIGVFSIIVKF
;
A
#
# COMPACT_ATOMS: atom_id res chain seq x y z
N MET A 1 4.14 -77.79 22.11
CA MET A 1 3.90 -79.21 22.41
C MET A 1 4.43 -80.04 21.25
N SER A 2 5.59 -80.66 21.38
CA SER A 2 6.04 -81.64 20.38
C SER A 2 5.15 -82.87 20.48
N ALA A 3 4.61 -83.34 19.35
CA ALA A 3 3.88 -84.59 19.29
C ALA A 3 4.85 -85.74 19.58
N LEU A 4 4.72 -86.37 20.74
CA LEU A 4 5.52 -87.54 21.10
C LEU A 4 4.95 -88.75 20.36
N VAL A 5 5.82 -89.52 19.72
CA VAL A 5 5.46 -90.83 19.17
C VAL A 5 5.14 -91.74 20.34
N GLN A 6 3.86 -92.11 20.49
CA GLN A 6 3.39 -92.92 21.62
C GLN A 6 3.22 -94.41 21.29
N LYS A 7 3.20 -94.79 20.00
CA LYS A 7 3.01 -96.19 19.58
C LYS A 7 3.83 -96.52 18.35
N VAL A 8 4.47 -97.69 18.40
CA VAL A 8 5.16 -98.31 17.26
C VAL A 8 4.22 -99.31 16.58
N PRO A 9 4.20 -99.41 15.24
CA PRO A 9 3.40 -100.41 14.53
C PRO A 9 3.68 -101.84 15.04
N LYS A 10 2.63 -102.64 15.26
CA LYS A 10 2.69 -103.98 15.89
C LYS A 10 3.81 -104.87 15.34
N ARG A 11 3.87 -105.04 14.00
CA ARG A 11 4.88 -105.89 13.35
C ARG A 11 6.31 -105.43 13.61
N LEU A 12 6.51 -104.12 13.74
CA LEU A 12 7.82 -103.54 13.99
C LEU A 12 8.20 -103.71 15.47
N GLY A 13 7.23 -103.58 16.38
CA GLY A 13 7.45 -103.83 17.81
C GLY A 13 7.74 -105.30 18.14
N GLU A 14 7.07 -106.24 17.46
CA GLU A 14 7.35 -107.68 17.57
C GLU A 14 8.76 -108.04 17.09
N LEU A 15 9.27 -107.33 16.07
CA LEU A 15 10.59 -107.57 15.46
C LEU A 15 11.74 -106.97 16.28
N LEU A 16 11.50 -105.82 16.93
CA LEU A 16 12.48 -105.11 17.77
C LEU A 16 12.53 -105.62 19.21
N GLY A 17 11.50 -106.35 19.66
CA GLY A 17 11.34 -106.76 21.06
C GLY A 17 10.97 -105.59 21.99
N PRO A 18 10.73 -105.86 23.29
CA PRO A 18 10.27 -104.86 24.25
C PRO A 18 11.28 -103.71 24.46
N GLU A 19 12.56 -104.05 24.61
CA GLU A 19 13.64 -103.08 24.86
C GLU A 19 13.95 -102.24 23.61
N GLY A 20 14.07 -102.89 22.44
CA GLY A 20 14.33 -102.20 21.17
C GLY A 20 13.17 -101.29 20.73
N THR A 21 11.92 -101.63 21.09
CA THR A 21 10.76 -100.76 20.83
C THR A 21 10.85 -99.46 21.64
N VAL A 22 11.29 -99.52 22.90
CA VAL A 22 11.44 -98.35 23.77
C VAL A 22 12.57 -97.45 23.28
N GLU A 23 13.75 -98.01 22.98
CA GLU A 23 14.88 -97.23 22.46
C GLU A 23 14.56 -96.57 21.12
N PHE A 24 13.82 -97.26 20.25
CA PHE A 24 13.39 -96.69 18.97
C PHE A 24 12.42 -95.52 19.15
N VAL A 25 11.47 -95.61 20.07
CA VAL A 25 10.57 -94.50 20.41
C VAL A 25 11.35 -93.32 20.97
N ASP A 26 12.32 -93.57 21.86
CA ASP A 26 13.18 -92.52 22.42
C ASP A 26 14.04 -91.84 21.35
N PHE A 27 14.59 -92.62 20.41
CA PHE A 27 15.30 -92.08 19.26
C PHE A 27 14.41 -91.19 18.40
N LEU A 28 13.21 -91.64 18.04
CA LEU A 28 12.28 -90.85 17.23
C LEU A 28 11.88 -89.57 17.97
N ASN A 29 11.55 -89.65 19.25
CA ASN A 29 11.16 -88.49 20.05
C ASN A 29 12.30 -87.47 20.17
N ARG A 30 13.56 -87.93 20.30
CA ARG A 30 14.73 -87.04 20.24
C ARG A 30 14.90 -86.41 18.85
N ALA A 31 14.94 -87.22 17.79
CA ALA A 31 15.15 -86.72 16.43
C ALA A 31 14.07 -85.72 15.98
N PHE A 32 12.79 -86.00 16.26
CA PHE A 32 11.69 -85.08 15.98
C PHE A 32 11.69 -83.87 16.91
N GLY A 33 12.07 -84.04 18.17
CA GLY A 33 12.23 -82.95 19.13
C GLY A 33 13.29 -81.95 18.69
N ASP A 34 14.47 -82.44 18.34
CA ASP A 34 15.62 -81.63 17.90
C ASP A 34 15.31 -80.91 16.58
N ASN A 35 14.69 -81.60 15.62
CA ASN A 35 14.28 -81.00 14.35
C ASN A 35 13.20 -79.92 14.55
N ASN A 36 12.22 -80.16 15.42
CA ASN A 36 11.17 -79.19 15.71
C ASN A 36 11.72 -77.97 16.48
N SER A 37 12.65 -78.19 17.42
CA SER A 37 13.36 -77.10 18.12
C SER A 37 14.14 -76.24 17.14
N THR A 38 14.94 -76.87 16.27
CA THR A 38 15.73 -76.17 15.24
C THR A 38 14.84 -75.36 14.29
N ALA A 39 13.71 -75.94 13.86
CA ALA A 39 12.76 -75.25 13.00
C ALA A 39 12.13 -74.03 13.70
N ILE A 40 11.76 -74.17 14.98
CA ILE A 40 11.21 -73.06 15.78
C ILE A 40 12.26 -71.96 15.94
N ASP A 41 13.51 -72.30 16.25
CA ASP A 41 14.58 -71.31 16.44
C ASP A 41 14.84 -70.51 15.14
N ILE A 42 14.91 -71.18 14.00
CA ILE A 42 15.09 -70.53 12.69
C ILE A 42 13.92 -69.60 12.35
N VAL A 43 12.68 -70.04 12.59
CA VAL A 43 11.49 -69.22 12.32
C VAL A 43 11.45 -68.02 13.26
N THR A 44 11.81 -68.21 14.53
CA THR A 44 11.85 -67.16 15.55
C THR A 44 12.90 -66.11 15.19
N ASP A 45 14.14 -66.50 14.88
CA ASP A 45 15.20 -65.58 14.45
C ASP A 45 14.80 -64.80 13.18
N ARG A 46 14.22 -65.49 12.19
CA ARG A 46 13.73 -64.83 10.98
C ARG A 46 12.63 -63.82 11.27
N PHE A 47 11.71 -64.14 12.18
CA PHE A 47 10.64 -63.24 12.58
C PHE A 47 11.17 -62.02 13.33
N GLU A 48 12.07 -62.22 14.31
CA GLU A 48 12.72 -61.14 15.05
C GLU A 48 13.49 -60.21 14.12
N ARG A 49 14.26 -60.76 13.17
CA ARG A 49 14.98 -59.97 12.18
C ARG A 49 14.02 -59.14 11.31
N ARG A 50 12.93 -59.72 10.80
CA ARG A 50 11.93 -58.96 10.02
C ARG A 50 11.25 -57.88 10.85
N LEU A 51 10.95 -58.15 12.11
CA LEU A 51 10.37 -57.15 13.01
C LEU A 51 11.33 -55.97 13.22
N LEU A 52 12.63 -56.23 13.40
CA LEU A 52 13.64 -55.19 13.53
C LEU A 52 13.80 -54.39 12.24
N GLU A 53 13.82 -55.07 11.09
CA GLU A 53 13.88 -54.43 9.77
C GLU A 53 12.69 -53.49 9.55
N GLU A 54 11.45 -53.97 9.71
CA GLU A 54 10.25 -53.14 9.56
C GLU A 54 10.18 -52.03 10.61
N GLY A 55 10.57 -52.32 11.86
CA GLY A 55 10.64 -51.31 12.92
C GLY A 55 11.66 -50.20 12.61
N SER A 56 12.80 -50.55 11.99
CA SER A 56 13.81 -49.58 11.56
C SER A 56 13.32 -48.74 10.37
N LYS A 57 12.63 -49.37 9.41
CA LYS A 57 12.06 -48.71 8.24
C LYS A 57 10.98 -47.71 8.64
N LEU A 58 10.02 -48.14 9.46
CA LEU A 58 8.97 -47.26 10.02
C LEU A 58 9.58 -46.08 10.77
N ARG A 59 10.64 -46.31 11.55
CA ARG A 59 11.34 -45.23 12.26
C ARG A 59 11.97 -44.22 11.29
N SER A 60 12.55 -44.68 10.18
CA SER A 60 13.11 -43.82 9.13
C SER A 60 12.00 -42.98 8.49
N GLU A 61 10.93 -43.62 8.03
CA GLU A 61 9.79 -42.95 7.37
C GLU A 61 9.15 -41.91 8.29
N ILE A 62 8.96 -42.22 9.57
CA ILE A 62 8.45 -41.26 10.56
C ILE A 62 9.42 -40.09 10.74
N SER A 63 10.73 -40.34 10.75
CA SER A 63 11.73 -39.29 10.91
C SER A 63 11.76 -38.36 9.68
N GLU A 64 11.68 -38.92 8.48
CA GLU A 64 11.61 -38.16 7.22
C GLU A 64 10.35 -37.32 7.15
N LEU A 65 9.18 -37.91 7.42
CA LEU A 65 7.91 -37.18 7.43
C LEU A 65 7.92 -36.04 8.45
N LYS A 66 8.51 -36.26 9.63
CA LYS A 66 8.64 -35.23 10.67
C LYS A 66 9.59 -34.11 10.23
N ALA A 67 10.66 -34.42 9.51
CA ALA A 67 11.58 -33.42 8.98
C ALA A 67 10.89 -32.58 7.90
N GLU A 68 10.20 -33.22 6.97
CA GLU A 68 9.43 -32.57 5.91
C GLU A 68 8.36 -31.62 6.48
N PHE A 69 7.56 -32.13 7.43
CA PHE A 69 6.54 -31.31 8.07
C PHE A 69 7.12 -30.09 8.79
N ARG A 70 8.28 -30.25 9.45
CA ARG A 70 8.97 -29.11 10.10
C ARG A 70 9.48 -28.10 9.09
N PHE A 71 9.98 -28.56 7.95
CA PHE A 71 10.47 -27.70 6.88
C PHE A 71 9.33 -26.87 6.29
N GLU A 72 8.24 -27.52 5.86
CA GLU A 72 7.06 -26.86 5.30
C GLU A 72 6.42 -25.90 6.32
N PHE A 73 6.32 -26.29 7.59
CA PHE A 73 5.80 -25.40 8.63
C PHE A 73 6.70 -24.17 8.86
N SER A 74 8.02 -24.32 8.78
CA SER A 74 8.95 -23.20 8.88
C SER A 74 8.82 -22.26 7.68
N LYS A 75 8.66 -22.81 6.47
CA LYS A 75 8.46 -22.03 5.25
C LYS A 75 7.16 -21.23 5.31
N PHE A 76 6.05 -21.89 5.65
CA PHE A 76 4.76 -21.23 5.85
C PHE A 76 4.83 -20.09 6.88
N ARG A 77 5.57 -20.30 7.97
CA ARG A 77 5.76 -19.27 9.00
C ARG A 77 6.55 -18.07 8.48
N SER A 78 7.55 -18.30 7.63
CA SER A 78 8.29 -17.20 6.96
C SER A 78 7.38 -16.41 6.04
N GLU A 79 6.65 -17.09 5.14
CA GLU A 79 5.70 -16.46 4.21
C GLU A 79 4.64 -15.64 4.96
N PHE A 80 4.14 -16.14 6.09
CA PHE A 80 3.20 -15.41 6.93
C PHE A 80 3.82 -14.15 7.57
N THR A 81 5.09 -14.21 7.98
CA THR A 81 5.80 -13.04 8.50
C THR A 81 6.04 -11.99 7.42
N ASP A 82 6.39 -12.41 6.20
CA ASP A 82 6.59 -11.52 5.07
C ASP A 82 5.28 -10.82 4.70
N LEU A 83 4.17 -11.57 4.57
CA LEU A 83 2.84 -11.02 4.30
C LEU A 83 2.38 -10.01 5.37
N LYS A 84 2.72 -10.27 6.64
CA LYS A 84 2.40 -9.32 7.73
C LYS A 84 3.18 -8.01 7.60
N THR A 85 4.41 -8.08 7.11
CA THR A 85 5.26 -6.92 6.86
C THR A 85 4.68 -6.11 5.70
N GLU A 86 4.38 -6.75 4.56
CA GLU A 86 3.73 -6.11 3.41
C GLU A 86 2.41 -5.42 3.79
N PHE A 87 1.59 -6.06 4.62
CA PHE A 87 0.34 -5.45 5.10
C PHE A 87 0.57 -4.19 5.96
N THR A 88 1.66 -4.17 6.75
CA THR A 88 2.03 -3.03 7.57
C THR A 88 2.53 -1.86 6.71
N ASP A 89 3.32 -2.18 5.69
CA ASP A 89 3.83 -1.19 4.73
C ASP A 89 2.68 -0.57 3.93
N LEU A 90 1.78 -1.39 3.38
CA LEU A 90 0.60 -0.92 2.66
C LEU A 90 -0.29 -0.01 3.52
N LYS A 91 -0.43 -0.33 4.80
CA LYS A 91 -1.20 0.52 5.74
C LYS A 91 -0.53 1.87 5.96
N THR A 92 0.79 1.91 5.96
CA THR A 92 1.57 3.15 6.08
C THR A 92 1.40 4.00 4.82
N GLU A 93 1.60 3.41 3.63
CA GLU A 93 1.36 4.08 2.35
C GLU A 93 -0.05 4.67 2.24
N PHE A 94 -1.07 3.94 2.68
CA PHE A 94 -2.45 4.44 2.67
C PHE A 94 -2.65 5.63 3.62
N THR A 95 -1.94 5.66 4.74
CA THR A 95 -1.98 6.78 5.69
C THR A 95 -1.30 8.01 5.11
N ASP A 96 -0.16 7.84 4.45
CA ASP A 96 0.58 8.91 3.79
C ASP A 96 -0.23 9.51 2.65
N LEU A 97 -0.81 8.67 1.77
CA LEU A 97 -1.66 9.12 0.67
C LEU A 97 -2.90 9.91 1.16
N ARG A 98 -3.47 9.51 2.31
CA ARG A 98 -4.58 10.24 2.92
C ARG A 98 -4.15 11.62 3.43
N THR A 99 -2.93 11.74 3.93
CA THR A 99 -2.34 13.00 4.37
C THR A 99 -2.12 13.92 3.17
N GLU A 100 -1.45 13.42 2.12
CA GLU A 100 -1.24 14.16 0.87
C GLU A 100 -2.56 14.67 0.26
N PHE A 101 -3.60 13.84 0.25
CA PHE A 101 -4.91 14.26 -0.24
C PHE A 101 -5.54 15.38 0.60
N THR A 102 -5.31 15.38 1.91
CA THR A 102 -5.80 16.41 2.82
C THR A 102 -5.05 17.73 2.59
N ASP A 103 -3.75 17.66 2.38
CA ASP A 103 -2.90 18.82 2.10
C ASP A 103 -3.29 19.45 0.75
N LEU A 104 -3.44 18.64 -0.31
CA LEU A 104 -3.88 19.11 -1.62
C LEU A 104 -5.26 19.78 -1.57
N LYS A 105 -6.17 19.27 -0.75
CA LYS A 105 -7.49 19.89 -0.55
C LYS A 105 -7.39 21.25 0.13
N THR A 106 -6.44 21.40 1.05
CA THR A 106 -6.16 22.67 1.73
C THR A 106 -5.58 23.68 0.74
N GLU A 107 -4.56 23.29 -0.02
CA GLU A 107 -3.96 24.14 -1.08
C GLU A 107 -5.00 24.62 -2.10
N PHE A 108 -5.91 23.73 -2.52
CA PHE A 108 -6.99 24.11 -3.45
C PHE A 108 -7.96 25.14 -2.84
N THR A 109 -8.21 25.05 -1.53
CA THR A 109 -9.06 26.00 -0.81
C THR A 109 -8.39 27.37 -0.70
N ASP A 110 -7.09 27.39 -0.42
CA ASP A 110 -6.30 28.61 -0.33
C ASP A 110 -6.22 29.30 -1.69
N LEU A 111 -5.91 28.56 -2.76
CA LEU A 111 -5.88 29.09 -4.12
C LEU A 111 -7.23 29.68 -4.57
N ARG A 112 -8.33 29.06 -4.15
CA ARG A 112 -9.68 29.59 -4.42
C ARG A 112 -9.93 30.92 -3.69
N THR A 113 -9.39 31.06 -2.48
CA THR A 113 -9.47 32.30 -1.70
C THR A 113 -8.66 33.40 -2.38
N GLU A 114 -7.40 33.12 -2.72
CA GLU A 114 -6.53 34.05 -3.45
C GLU A 114 -7.17 34.53 -4.77
N PHE A 115 -7.80 33.62 -5.53
CA PHE A 115 -8.49 33.99 -6.76
C PHE A 115 -9.69 34.92 -6.51
N THR A 116 -10.40 34.73 -5.40
CA THR A 116 -11.53 35.58 -5.01
C THR A 116 -11.06 36.98 -4.60
N ASP A 117 -9.94 37.05 -3.87
CA ASP A 117 -9.33 38.30 -3.45
C ASP A 117 -8.83 39.09 -4.67
N LEU A 118 -8.10 38.43 -5.58
CA LEU A 118 -7.61 39.05 -6.82
C LEU A 118 -8.75 39.60 -7.68
N ARG A 119 -9.88 38.89 -7.74
CA ARG A 119 -11.09 39.36 -8.45
C ARG A 119 -11.68 40.61 -7.81
N THR A 120 -11.63 40.69 -6.48
CA THR A 120 -12.09 41.86 -5.71
C THR A 120 -11.17 43.04 -5.97
N GLU A 121 -9.86 42.86 -5.88
CA GLU A 121 -8.86 43.89 -6.20
C GLU A 121 -9.03 44.43 -7.63
N PHE A 122 -9.22 43.55 -8.61
CA PHE A 122 -9.46 43.95 -10.00
C PHE A 122 -10.73 44.80 -10.15
N THR A 123 -11.79 44.46 -9.40
CA THR A 123 -13.05 45.22 -9.41
C THR A 123 -12.87 46.61 -8.78
N ASN A 124 -12.11 46.69 -7.68
CA ASN A 124 -11.78 47.95 -7.04
C ASN A 124 -10.95 48.84 -7.97
N LEU A 125 -9.90 48.30 -8.60
CA LEU A 125 -9.06 49.03 -9.54
C LEU A 125 -9.87 49.56 -10.73
N LYS A 126 -10.81 48.77 -11.24
CA LYS A 126 -11.73 49.22 -12.31
C LYS A 126 -12.60 50.41 -11.86
N THR A 127 -13.03 50.41 -10.61
CA THR A 127 -13.82 51.49 -10.01
C THR A 127 -12.96 52.75 -9.82
N GLU A 128 -11.75 52.61 -9.29
CA GLU A 128 -10.79 53.71 -9.16
C GLU A 128 -10.48 54.35 -10.51
N PHE A 129 -10.26 53.54 -11.55
CA PHE A 129 -10.02 54.04 -12.91
C PHE A 129 -11.24 54.80 -13.47
N ALA A 130 -12.46 54.34 -13.19
CA ALA A 130 -13.67 55.05 -13.59
C ALA A 130 -13.82 56.39 -12.87
N ASN A 131 -13.53 56.44 -11.57
CA ASN A 131 -13.55 57.67 -10.77
C ASN A 131 -12.50 58.66 -11.29
N LEU A 132 -11.26 58.22 -11.52
CA LEU A 132 -10.20 59.07 -12.07
C LEU A 132 -10.56 59.66 -13.43
N LYS A 133 -11.26 58.88 -14.27
CA LYS A 133 -11.76 59.35 -15.57
C LYS A 133 -12.82 60.45 -15.41
N THR A 134 -13.72 60.32 -14.43
CA THR A 134 -14.70 61.36 -14.08
C THR A 134 -14.00 62.61 -13.58
N ASP A 135 -13.09 62.47 -12.61
CA ASP A 135 -12.33 63.59 -12.05
C ASP A 135 -11.58 64.35 -13.15
N PHE A 136 -10.95 63.65 -14.10
CA PHE A 136 -10.27 64.29 -15.23
C PHE A 136 -11.24 65.02 -16.16
N ALA A 137 -12.45 64.49 -16.37
CA ALA A 137 -13.47 65.16 -17.17
C ALA A 137 -13.99 66.43 -16.48
N ASP A 138 -14.18 66.39 -15.17
CA ASP A 138 -14.63 67.52 -14.35
C ASP A 138 -13.56 68.63 -14.34
N HIS A 139 -12.30 68.30 -14.04
CA HIS A 139 -11.20 69.28 -14.11
C HIS A 139 -11.08 69.91 -15.51
N ARG A 140 -11.28 69.12 -16.57
CA ARG A 140 -11.27 69.65 -17.95
C ARG A 140 -12.43 70.61 -18.20
N ALA A 141 -13.61 70.34 -17.63
CA ALA A 141 -14.77 71.23 -17.74
C ALA A 141 -14.54 72.54 -16.98
N ASP A 142 -13.98 72.46 -15.76
CA ASP A 142 -13.64 73.63 -14.93
C ASP A 142 -12.63 74.53 -15.64
N ILE A 143 -11.51 73.97 -16.13
CA ILE A 143 -10.51 74.72 -16.91
C ILE A 143 -11.17 75.40 -18.13
N LYS A 144 -12.05 74.68 -18.83
CA LYS A 144 -12.75 75.26 -19.98
C LYS A 144 -13.64 76.44 -19.56
N SER A 145 -14.33 76.33 -18.42
CA SER A 145 -15.16 77.40 -17.88
C SER A 145 -14.32 78.63 -17.52
N GLU A 146 -13.24 78.45 -16.76
CA GLU A 146 -12.32 79.52 -16.37
C GLU A 146 -11.74 80.24 -17.59
N VAL A 147 -11.31 79.50 -18.61
CA VAL A 147 -10.80 80.08 -19.87
C VAL A 147 -11.88 80.92 -20.57
N VAL A 148 -13.14 80.46 -20.58
CA VAL A 148 -14.26 81.23 -21.17
C VAL A 148 -14.51 82.52 -20.39
N GLU A 149 -14.45 82.48 -19.06
CA GLU A 149 -14.62 83.67 -18.21
C GLU A 149 -13.49 84.68 -18.39
N ILE A 150 -12.25 84.22 -18.41
CA ILE A 150 -11.07 85.05 -18.72
C ILE A 150 -11.23 85.70 -20.10
N HIS A 151 -11.66 84.93 -21.11
CA HIS A 151 -11.85 85.49 -22.45
C HIS A 151 -12.94 86.58 -22.47
N LYS A 152 -14.06 86.36 -21.77
CA LYS A 152 -15.12 87.37 -21.63
C LYS A 152 -14.61 88.65 -20.97
N SER A 153 -13.87 88.54 -19.86
CA SER A 153 -13.35 89.69 -19.14
C SER A 153 -12.35 90.50 -19.97
N ILE A 154 -11.43 89.84 -20.68
CA ILE A 154 -10.50 90.48 -21.62
C ILE A 154 -11.25 91.21 -22.75
N SER A 155 -12.30 90.58 -23.31
CA SER A 155 -13.08 91.19 -24.39
C SER A 155 -13.80 92.47 -23.94
N LEU A 156 -14.35 92.47 -22.71
CA LEU A 156 -15.00 93.63 -22.11
C LEU A 156 -13.99 94.76 -21.87
N GLN A 157 -12.83 94.44 -21.28
CA GLN A 157 -11.75 95.40 -21.08
C GLN A 157 -11.28 96.01 -22.41
N THR A 158 -11.12 95.18 -23.45
CA THR A 158 -10.71 95.64 -24.80
C THR A 158 -11.73 96.61 -25.39
N LYS A 159 -13.04 96.34 -25.26
CA LYS A 159 -14.11 97.24 -25.71
C LYS A 159 -14.06 98.59 -24.99
N TRP A 160 -13.91 98.57 -23.66
CA TRP A 160 -13.78 99.80 -22.86
C TRP A 160 -12.57 100.62 -23.27
N ILE A 161 -11.40 99.98 -23.45
CA ILE A 161 -10.17 100.65 -23.90
C ILE A 161 -10.36 101.29 -25.27
N LEU A 162 -10.91 100.57 -26.26
CA LEU A 162 -11.16 101.13 -27.60
C LEU A 162 -12.12 102.31 -27.56
N GLY A 163 -13.19 102.25 -26.75
CA GLY A 163 -14.12 103.37 -26.58
C GLY A 163 -13.44 104.62 -26.03
N VAL A 164 -12.58 104.47 -25.01
CA VAL A 164 -11.79 105.58 -24.43
C VAL A 164 -10.80 106.15 -25.46
N VAL A 165 -10.11 105.29 -26.21
CA VAL A 165 -9.16 105.71 -27.26
C VAL A 165 -9.87 106.49 -28.37
N ILE A 166 -11.02 106.02 -28.87
CA ILE A 166 -11.78 106.73 -29.91
C ILE A 166 -12.31 108.06 -29.38
N GLY A 167 -12.87 108.08 -28.17
CA GLY A 167 -13.39 109.30 -27.54
C GLY A 167 -12.30 110.37 -27.39
N THR A 168 -11.11 110.00 -26.92
CA THR A 168 -9.98 110.93 -26.78
C THR A 168 -9.49 111.49 -28.12
N ILE A 169 -9.41 110.67 -29.18
CA ILE A 169 -9.08 111.13 -30.54
C ILE A 169 -10.14 112.09 -31.09
N GLY A 170 -11.42 111.81 -30.86
CA GLY A 170 -12.53 112.67 -31.27
C GLY A 170 -12.50 114.04 -30.59
N VAL A 171 -12.30 114.07 -29.27
CA VAL A 171 -12.13 115.31 -28.50
C VAL A 171 -10.91 116.10 -28.98
N PHE A 172 -9.77 115.43 -29.19
CA PHE A 172 -8.57 116.07 -29.73
C PHE A 172 -8.81 116.70 -31.11
N SER A 173 -9.56 116.01 -31.98
CA SER A 173 -9.91 116.52 -33.32
C SER A 173 -10.83 117.75 -33.28
N ILE A 174 -11.69 117.88 -32.26
CA ILE A 174 -12.52 119.07 -32.03
C ILE A 174 -11.65 120.23 -31.55
N ILE A 175 -10.72 119.97 -30.62
CA ILE A 175 -9.83 120.99 -30.06
C ILE A 175 -8.89 121.55 -31.15
N VAL A 176 -8.41 120.74 -32.09
CA VAL A 176 -7.46 121.15 -33.13
C VAL A 176 -8.13 121.83 -34.35
N LYS A 177 -9.46 121.77 -34.48
CA LYS A 177 -10.22 122.42 -35.58
C LYS A 177 -10.78 123.81 -35.24
N PHE A 178 -10.53 124.30 -34.03
CA PHE A 178 -10.69 125.71 -33.65
C PHE A 178 -9.32 126.39 -33.60
#